data_AF-A0A8J6AZQ7-F1
#
_entry.id   AF-A0A8J6AZQ7-F1
#
_cell.length_a   1.000
_cell.length_b   1.000
_cell.length_c   1.000
_cell.angle_alpha   90.00
_cell.angle_beta   90.00
_cell.angle_gamma   90.00
#
_symmetry.space_group_name_H-M   'P 1'
#
loop_
_entity.id
_entity.type
_entity.pdbx_description
1 polymer ?
#
loop_
_entity_poly.entity_id
_entity_poly.type
_entity_poly.pdbx_seq_one_letter_code
_entity_poly.pdbx_strand_id
1 'polypeptide(L)'
;PGCSIPVPANQSFWTWEESSIPKQGRASHKAVVLDDVMWIVGGYMFNHSNHQMVMAYDLVSHEWLNVSANSVVVRYGHSLALYKVSFMPSPE
;
A
#
# COMPACT_ATOMS: atom_id res chain seq x y z
N PRO A 1 -10.41 29.09 15.12
CA PRO A 1 -9.73 28.63 13.88
C PRO A 1 -10.16 27.18 13.56
N GLY A 2 -10.91 26.97 12.47
CA GLY A 2 -11.36 25.64 12.08
C GLY A 2 -10.21 24.84 11.46
N CYS A 3 -10.08 23.55 11.83
CA CYS A 3 -9.08 22.63 11.28
C CYS A 3 -9.43 22.12 9.86
N SER A 4 -10.30 22.83 9.13
CA SER A 4 -10.73 22.45 7.79
C SER A 4 -9.87 23.15 6.74
N ILE A 5 -9.17 22.37 5.92
CA ILE A 5 -8.39 22.85 4.79
C ILE A 5 -9.31 22.87 3.56
N PRO A 6 -9.59 24.04 2.96
CA PRO A 6 -10.42 24.12 1.76
C PRO A 6 -9.69 23.50 0.56
N VAL A 7 -10.42 22.79 -0.32
CA VAL A 7 -9.90 22.18 -1.55
C VAL A 7 -10.46 22.97 -2.75
N PRO A 8 -9.62 23.51 -3.66
CA PRO A 8 -8.17 23.37 -3.75
C PRO A 8 -7.42 24.12 -2.65
N ALA A 9 -6.44 23.47 -2.02
CA ALA A 9 -5.64 24.08 -0.96
C ALA A 9 -4.50 24.91 -1.55
N ASN A 10 -4.17 26.04 -0.92
CA ASN A 10 -3.01 26.85 -1.26
C ASN A 10 -1.69 26.36 -0.61
N GLN A 11 -1.75 25.26 0.15
CA GLN A 11 -0.65 24.67 0.89
C GLN A 11 -0.77 23.14 0.84
N SER A 12 0.35 22.44 1.06
CA SER A 12 0.36 20.98 1.18
C SER A 12 -0.44 20.53 2.40
N PHE A 13 -1.28 19.53 2.23
CA PHE A 13 -2.09 18.95 3.29
C PHE A 13 -2.12 17.43 3.19
N TRP A 14 -2.45 16.79 4.31
CA TRP A 14 -2.74 15.36 4.37
C TRP A 14 -4.23 15.16 4.53
N THR A 15 -4.78 14.29 3.70
CA THR A 15 -6.10 13.71 3.93
C THR A 15 -5.93 12.34 4.55
N TRP A 16 -6.90 11.96 5.37
CA TRP A 16 -7.03 10.59 5.83
C TRP A 16 -8.12 9.93 5.02
N GLU A 17 -7.84 8.73 4.51
CA GLU A 17 -8.81 7.92 3.82
C GLU A 17 -9.07 6.64 4.61
N GLU A 18 -10.34 6.40 4.89
CA GLU A 18 -10.77 5.17 5.55
C GLU A 18 -11.02 4.09 4.50
N SER A 19 -10.26 3.01 4.59
CA SER A 19 -10.57 1.80 3.84
C SER A 19 -11.77 1.10 4.48
N SER A 20 -12.74 0.70 3.66
CA SER A 20 -13.91 -0.09 4.09
C SER A 20 -13.53 -1.41 4.78
N ILE A 21 -12.35 -1.96 4.45
CA ILE A 21 -11.79 -3.16 5.06
C ILE A 21 -10.44 -2.80 5.70
N PRO A 22 -10.37 -2.58 7.02
CA PRO A 22 -9.12 -2.24 7.68
C PRO A 22 -8.15 -3.43 7.67
N LYS A 23 -6.89 -3.18 7.35
CA LYS A 23 -5.80 -4.16 7.49
C LYS A 23 -5.09 -3.96 8.83
N GLN A 24 -4.45 -5.02 9.29
CA GLN A 24 -3.72 -4.96 10.54
C GLN A 24 -2.50 -4.02 10.46
N GLY A 25 -2.36 -3.18 11.49
CA GLY A 25 -1.20 -2.33 11.69
C GLY A 25 0.10 -3.13 11.75
N ARG A 26 1.14 -2.62 11.08
CA ARG A 26 2.45 -3.28 10.92
C ARG A 26 3.60 -2.28 10.92
N ALA A 27 4.73 -2.66 11.50
CA ALA A 27 5.94 -1.83 11.59
C ALA A 27 7.03 -2.28 10.60
N SER A 28 7.85 -1.34 10.13
CA SER A 28 9.01 -1.57 9.24
C SER A 28 8.71 -2.37 7.96
N HIS A 29 7.49 -2.25 7.46
CA HIS A 29 7.14 -2.66 6.10
C HIS A 29 7.79 -1.71 5.08
N LYS A 30 7.78 -2.09 3.79
CA LYS A 30 8.13 -1.20 2.68
C LYS A 30 6.99 -1.15 1.68
N ALA A 31 6.87 -0.01 0.99
CA ALA A 31 5.86 0.18 -0.03
C ALA A 31 6.46 0.78 -1.31
N VAL A 32 5.90 0.41 -2.46
CA VAL A 32 6.18 0.99 -3.78
C VAL A 32 4.86 1.18 -4.52
N VAL A 33 4.80 2.15 -5.42
CA VAL A 33 3.63 2.38 -6.29
C VAL A 33 3.98 1.96 -7.71
N LEU A 34 3.15 1.13 -8.32
CA LEU A 34 3.25 0.70 -9.71
C LEU A 34 1.83 0.58 -10.29
N ASP A 35 1.59 1.24 -11.42
CA ASP A 35 0.31 1.23 -12.14
C ASP A 35 -0.90 1.54 -11.23
N ASP A 36 -0.83 2.66 -10.51
CA ASP A 36 -1.83 3.12 -9.52
C ASP A 36 -2.11 2.14 -8.36
N VAL A 37 -1.29 1.10 -8.21
CA VAL A 37 -1.37 0.16 -7.10
C VAL A 37 -0.20 0.41 -6.14
N MET A 38 -0.52 0.65 -4.88
CA MET A 38 0.45 0.65 -3.78
C MET A 38 0.66 -0.78 -3.30
N TRP A 39 1.86 -1.31 -3.53
CA TRP A 39 2.31 -2.62 -3.08
C TRP A 39 3.02 -2.50 -1.74
N ILE A 40 2.56 -3.23 -0.73
CA ILE A 40 3.13 -3.26 0.63
C ILE A 40 3.72 -4.63 0.90
N VAL A 41 5.00 -4.67 1.26
CA VAL A 41 5.75 -5.91 1.49
C VAL A 41 6.33 -5.97 2.90
N GLY A 42 6.15 -7.13 3.53
CA GLY A 42 6.69 -7.50 4.82
C GLY A 42 6.17 -6.66 5.98
N GLY A 43 7.08 -6.36 6.90
CA GLY A 43 6.80 -5.72 8.17
C GLY A 43 6.44 -6.72 9.25
N TYR A 44 6.46 -6.22 10.49
CA TYR A 44 6.12 -6.98 11.68
C TYR A 44 4.73 -6.61 12.18
N MET A 45 3.91 -7.61 12.46
CA MET A 45 2.59 -7.47 13.06
C MET A 45 2.62 -7.99 14.49
N PHE A 46 2.09 -7.20 15.42
CA PHE A 46 2.19 -7.50 16.85
C PHE A 46 1.41 -8.74 17.30
N ASN A 47 0.47 -9.27 16.49
CA ASN A 47 -0.34 -10.43 16.88
C ASN A 47 0.12 -11.78 16.29
N HIS A 48 1.29 -11.85 15.64
CA HIS A 48 1.93 -13.09 15.15
C HIS A 48 1.09 -14.06 14.28
N SER A 49 -0.15 -13.75 13.93
CA SER A 49 -0.92 -14.63 13.04
C SER A 49 -0.28 -14.61 11.64
N ASN A 50 -0.38 -15.73 10.91
CA ASN A 50 0.13 -15.89 9.55
C ASN A 50 -0.62 -14.96 8.57
N HIS A 51 -0.29 -13.68 8.58
CA HIS A 51 -0.91 -12.68 7.73
C HIS A 51 -0.16 -12.55 6.40
N GLN A 52 -0.84 -11.96 5.42
CA GLN A 52 -0.30 -11.66 4.10
C GLN A 52 0.96 -10.79 4.20
N MET A 53 2.07 -11.31 3.65
CA MET A 53 3.35 -10.60 3.55
C MET A 53 3.42 -9.68 2.34
N VAL A 54 2.51 -9.83 1.40
CA VAL A 54 2.33 -8.93 0.25
C VAL A 54 0.89 -8.49 0.26
N MET A 55 0.67 -7.18 0.21
CA MET A 55 -0.64 -6.57 0.07
C MET A 55 -0.59 -5.57 -1.08
N ALA A 56 -1.73 -5.32 -1.70
CA ALA A 56 -1.87 -4.35 -2.76
C ALA A 56 -3.12 -3.52 -2.51
N TYR A 57 -2.99 -2.21 -2.67
CA TYR A 57 -4.06 -1.23 -2.49
C TYR A 57 -4.18 -0.42 -3.77
N ASP A 58 -5.36 -0.42 -4.37
CA ASP A 58 -5.68 0.33 -5.58
C ASP A 58 -5.99 1.78 -5.19
N LEU A 59 -5.19 2.72 -5.71
CA LEU A 59 -5.28 4.15 -5.41
C LEU A 59 -6.41 4.86 -6.17
N VAL A 60 -7.06 4.19 -7.13
CA VAL A 60 -8.18 4.74 -7.91
C VAL A 60 -9.51 4.28 -7.31
N SER A 61 -9.65 2.98 -7.03
CA SER A 61 -10.86 2.43 -6.42
C SER A 61 -10.88 2.56 -4.89
N HIS A 62 -9.73 2.83 -4.28
CA HIS A 62 -9.53 2.95 -2.83
C HIS A 62 -9.80 1.63 -2.10
N GLU A 63 -9.56 0.49 -2.77
CA GLU A 63 -9.82 -0.86 -2.27
C GLU A 63 -8.55 -1.72 -2.15
N TRP A 64 -8.59 -2.69 -1.24
CA TRP A 64 -7.55 -3.71 -1.14
C TRP A 64 -7.74 -4.80 -2.20
N LEU A 65 -6.69 -5.06 -2.98
CA LEU A 65 -6.69 -6.11 -3.98
C LEU A 65 -6.42 -7.49 -3.35
N ASN A 66 -7.06 -8.52 -3.91
CA ASN A 66 -6.80 -9.90 -3.52
C ASN A 66 -5.53 -10.42 -4.19
N VAL A 67 -4.43 -10.47 -3.42
CA VAL A 67 -3.12 -10.94 -3.91
C VAL A 67 -2.73 -12.25 -3.23
N SER A 68 -2.22 -13.19 -4.04
CA SER A 68 -1.65 -14.45 -3.55
C SER A 68 -0.13 -14.42 -3.77
N ALA A 69 0.63 -14.42 -2.67
CA ALA A 69 2.08 -14.49 -2.69
C ALA A 69 2.56 -15.45 -1.61
N ASN A 70 2.71 -16.73 -1.97
CA ASN A 70 2.97 -17.80 -1.00
C ASN A 70 4.45 -17.96 -0.62
N SER A 71 5.38 -17.31 -1.32
CA SER A 71 6.83 -17.49 -1.12
C SER A 71 7.50 -16.40 -0.28
N VAL A 72 6.77 -15.36 0.11
CA VAL A 72 7.36 -14.25 0.87
C VAL A 72 7.31 -14.58 2.35
N VAL A 73 8.48 -14.91 2.91
CA VAL A 73 8.67 -15.07 4.36
C VAL A 73 8.62 -13.73 5.09
N VAL A 74 8.31 -13.79 6.39
CA VAL A 74 8.32 -12.62 7.28
C VAL A 74 9.68 -11.92 7.21
N ARG A 75 9.65 -10.60 6.95
CA ARG A 75 10.85 -9.77 6.83
C ARG A 75 10.62 -8.39 7.44
N TYR A 76 11.60 -7.92 8.21
CA TYR A 76 11.59 -6.67 8.95
C TYR A 76 12.88 -5.90 8.67
N GLY A 77 12.81 -4.57 8.52
CA GLY A 77 13.99 -3.73 8.28
C GLY A 77 14.63 -3.90 6.89
N HIS A 78 13.93 -4.53 5.95
CA HIS A 78 14.38 -4.76 4.58
C HIS A 78 14.21 -3.52 3.68
N SER A 79 14.74 -3.59 2.46
CA SER A 79 14.50 -2.63 1.37
C SER A 79 13.65 -3.25 0.26
N LEU A 80 12.91 -2.40 -0.46
CA LEU A 80 12.11 -2.77 -1.63
C LEU A 80 12.37 -1.73 -2.71
N ALA A 81 12.60 -2.17 -3.94
CA ALA A 81 12.80 -1.31 -5.10
C ALA A 81 12.13 -1.93 -6.31
N LEU A 82 11.57 -1.08 -7.17
CA LEU A 82 11.05 -1.49 -8.47
C LEU A 82 12.21 -1.78 -9.42
N TYR A 83 12.12 -2.87 -10.16
CA TYR A 83 13.13 -3.25 -11.15
C TYR A 83 12.46 -3.82 -12.40
N LYS A 84 12.86 -3.32 -13.58
CA LYS A 84 12.35 -3.70 -14.91
C LYS A 84 10.82 -3.71 -14.98
N VAL A 85 10.23 -2.52 -15.06
CA VAL A 85 8.81 -2.35 -15.34
C VAL A 85 8.57 -2.62 -16.83
N SER A 86 7.87 -3.70 -17.16
CA SER A 86 7.39 -3.95 -18.51
C SER A 86 5.97 -3.43 -18.63
N PHE A 87 5.79 -2.29 -19.31
CA PHE A 87 4.47 -1.84 -19.73
C PHE A 87 3.97 -2.82 -20.81
N MET A 88 2.90 -3.58 -20.51
CA MET A 88 2.14 -4.23 -21.56
C MET A 88 1.19 -3.18 -22.14
N PRO A 89 1.36 -2.74 -23.40
CA PRO A 89 0.36 -1.89 -24.04
C PRO A 89 -0.97 -2.64 -24.12
N SER A 90 -2.09 -1.93 -23.93
CA SER A 90 -3.42 -2.49 -24.12
C SER A 90 -3.57 -3.03 -25.54
N PRO A 91 -4.21 -4.20 -25.76
CA PRO A 91 -4.55 -4.63 -27.10
C PRO A 91 -5.52 -3.61 -27.70
N GLU A 92 -5.17 -3.08 -28.88
CA GLU A 92 -6.07 -2.27 -29.72
C GLU A 92 -7.31 -3.06 -30.16
#